data_AF-A0A7J4STD3-F1
#
_entry.id   AF-A0A7J4STD3-F1
#
_cell.length_a   1.000
_cell.length_b   1.000
_cell.length_c   1.000
_cell.angle_alpha   90.00
_cell.angle_beta   90.00
_cell.angle_gamma   90.00
#
_symmetry.space_group_name_H-M   'P 1'
#
loop_
_entity.id
_entity.type
_entity.pdbx_description
1 polymer ?
#
loop_
_entity_poly.entity_id
_entity_poly.type
_entity_poly.pdbx_seq_one_letter_code
_entity_poly.pdbx_strand_id
1 'polypeptide(L)'
;MADRSVLLEEFRNNIPTPDKIAWLAIEQGLTGKKGDRIYIRKNFSRLVEELQLNAYAIYLEAQKNAWGPAVRRYCKSNLGKTVTVEEVITFLEGRLDDFDEFFLSVSQSRRSRAGSTFEDIIKELFKRLDYPFDEQQIINGKPDFLMPGRAYYDRNAPDCIIFTVKRTLRERWRQIVTEGTRGRGFFLATIDEKVSENGLEDMKNNRIYLVMPAALKSKVAHYKKAENVIAFEDFFEDYLDPAMKRWKKAGIV
;
A
#
# COMPACT_ATOMS: atom_id res chain seq x y z
N MET A 1 34.34 -16.95 8.26
CA MET A 1 33.04 -16.48 8.78
C MET A 1 32.02 -16.75 7.71
N ALA A 2 30.91 -17.42 8.04
CA ALA A 2 29.79 -17.60 7.13
C ALA A 2 29.33 -16.22 6.66
N ASP A 3 29.23 -16.01 5.35
CA ASP A 3 28.66 -14.77 4.83
C ASP A 3 27.14 -14.83 5.04
N ARG A 4 26.71 -14.34 6.21
CA ARG A 4 25.31 -14.26 6.65
C ARG A 4 24.41 -13.58 5.60
N SER A 5 24.99 -12.75 4.74
CA SER A 5 24.26 -12.04 3.70
C SER A 5 23.76 -12.95 2.56
N VAL A 6 24.38 -14.12 2.35
CA VAL A 6 24.13 -14.99 1.18
C VAL A 6 22.68 -15.49 1.14
N LEU A 7 22.10 -15.86 2.29
CA LEU A 7 20.72 -16.36 2.34
C LEU A 7 19.73 -15.27 1.91
N LEU A 8 19.90 -14.06 2.46
CA LEU A 8 19.01 -12.93 2.19
C LEU A 8 19.24 -12.35 0.78
N GLU A 9 20.48 -12.27 0.32
CA GLU A 9 20.85 -11.83 -1.02
C GLU A 9 20.21 -12.74 -2.07
N GLU A 10 20.40 -14.06 -1.96
CA GLU A 10 19.85 -15.02 -2.90
C GLU A 10 18.33 -15.00 -2.90
N PHE A 11 17.71 -14.91 -1.72
CA PHE A 11 16.26 -14.77 -1.62
C PHE A 11 15.77 -13.50 -2.34
N ARG A 12 16.43 -12.35 -2.14
CA ARG A 12 16.06 -11.08 -2.78
C ARG A 12 16.19 -11.13 -4.30
N ASN A 13 17.22 -11.80 -4.82
CA ASN A 13 17.44 -11.96 -6.26
C ASN A 13 16.34 -12.78 -6.95
N ASN A 14 15.69 -13.69 -6.21
CA ASN A 14 14.65 -14.56 -6.72
C ASN A 14 13.22 -14.05 -6.43
N ILE A 15 13.09 -12.85 -5.87
CA ILE A 15 11.81 -12.23 -5.54
C ILE A 15 11.54 -11.08 -6.53
N PRO A 16 10.38 -11.06 -7.23
CA PRO A 16 10.00 -9.92 -8.08
C PRO A 16 9.98 -8.63 -7.28
N THR A 17 10.14 -7.47 -7.92
CA THR A 17 10.01 -6.16 -7.26
C THR A 17 8.56 -5.88 -6.83
N PRO A 18 8.31 -4.95 -5.89
CA PRO A 18 6.95 -4.57 -5.50
C PRO A 18 6.11 -4.10 -6.69
N ASP A 19 6.69 -3.24 -7.53
CA ASP A 19 6.07 -2.70 -8.75
C ASP A 19 5.69 -3.82 -9.72
N LYS A 20 6.54 -4.85 -9.86
CA LYS A 20 6.22 -6.01 -10.71
C LYS A 20 5.04 -6.82 -10.18
N ILE A 21 4.93 -6.98 -8.86
CA ILE A 21 3.79 -7.66 -8.24
C ILE A 21 2.52 -6.85 -8.41
N ALA A 22 2.57 -5.54 -8.17
CA ALA A 22 1.44 -4.64 -8.39
C ALA A 22 0.98 -4.70 -9.85
N TRP A 23 1.91 -4.55 -10.79
CA TRP A 23 1.65 -4.65 -12.23
C TRP A 23 1.00 -5.98 -12.61
N LEU A 24 1.52 -7.12 -12.14
CA LEU A 24 0.93 -8.44 -12.41
C LEU A 24 -0.51 -8.54 -11.88
N ALA A 25 -0.75 -8.06 -10.66
CA ALA A 25 -2.07 -8.09 -10.04
C ALA A 25 -3.09 -7.21 -10.81
N ILE A 26 -2.65 -6.03 -11.24
CA ILE A 26 -3.42 -5.08 -12.05
C ILE A 26 -3.76 -5.68 -13.41
N GLU A 27 -2.75 -6.18 -14.13
CA GLU A 27 -2.92 -6.73 -15.48
C GLU A 27 -3.82 -7.97 -15.48
N GLN A 28 -3.74 -8.81 -14.46
CA GLN A 28 -4.62 -9.97 -14.34
C GLN A 28 -6.03 -9.57 -13.85
N GLY A 29 -6.12 -8.59 -12.95
CA GLY A 29 -7.36 -8.22 -12.27
C GLY A 29 -8.25 -7.24 -13.04
N LEU A 30 -7.68 -6.38 -13.88
CA LEU A 30 -8.39 -5.34 -14.62
C LEU A 30 -8.55 -5.67 -16.11
N THR A 31 -8.99 -6.89 -16.40
CA THR A 31 -9.27 -7.41 -17.74
C THR A 31 -10.77 -7.37 -18.09
N GLY A 32 -11.07 -7.30 -19.38
CA GLY A 32 -12.45 -7.25 -19.89
C GLY A 32 -13.25 -6.14 -19.21
N LYS A 33 -14.44 -6.48 -18.69
CA LYS A 33 -15.31 -5.52 -18.00
C LYS A 33 -14.66 -4.84 -16.80
N LYS A 34 -13.71 -5.49 -16.12
CA LYS A 34 -13.07 -4.92 -14.92
C LYS A 34 -12.07 -3.81 -15.27
N GLY A 35 -11.63 -3.73 -16.52
CA GLY A 35 -10.80 -2.65 -17.02
C GLY A 35 -11.58 -1.43 -17.52
N ASP A 36 -12.91 -1.54 -17.66
CA ASP A 36 -13.77 -0.46 -18.13
C ASP A 36 -13.94 0.65 -17.08
N ARG A 37 -13.90 1.90 -17.53
CA ARG A 37 -13.97 3.08 -16.66
C ARG A 37 -15.27 3.15 -15.84
N ILE A 38 -16.41 2.84 -16.44
CA ILE A 38 -17.72 2.88 -15.76
C ILE A 38 -17.76 1.78 -14.70
N TYR A 39 -17.28 0.58 -15.05
CA TYR A 39 -17.20 -0.53 -14.10
C TYR A 39 -16.28 -0.21 -12.93
N ILE A 40 -15.09 0.34 -13.19
CA ILE A 40 -14.12 0.73 -12.14
C ILE A 40 -14.76 1.75 -11.20
N ARG A 41 -15.39 2.80 -11.73
CA ARG A 41 -16.01 3.86 -10.92
C ARG A 41 -17.10 3.33 -9.99
N LYS A 42 -17.87 2.33 -10.44
CA LYS A 42 -18.98 1.73 -9.70
C LYS A 42 -18.53 0.65 -8.70
N ASN A 43 -17.37 0.04 -8.91
CA ASN A 43 -16.90 -1.12 -8.14
C ASN A 43 -15.52 -0.88 -7.50
N PHE A 44 -15.19 0.38 -7.20
CA PHE A 44 -13.83 0.76 -6.80
C PHE A 44 -13.40 0.04 -5.52
N SER A 45 -14.23 0.07 -4.47
CA SER A 45 -13.98 -0.65 -3.21
C SER A 45 -13.67 -2.13 -3.46
N ARG A 46 -14.50 -2.78 -4.27
CA ARG A 46 -14.36 -4.21 -4.59
C ARG A 46 -13.07 -4.49 -5.36
N LEU A 47 -12.75 -3.66 -6.35
CA LEU A 47 -11.53 -3.83 -7.15
C LEU A 47 -10.27 -3.65 -6.32
N VAL A 48 -10.26 -2.67 -5.40
CA VAL A 48 -9.15 -2.50 -4.45
C VAL A 48 -8.92 -3.77 -3.64
N GLU A 49 -9.98 -4.37 -3.10
CA GLU A 49 -9.89 -5.62 -2.32
C GLU A 49 -9.41 -6.81 -3.17
N GLU A 50 -10.01 -7.00 -4.36
CA GLU A 50 -9.65 -8.09 -5.28
C GLU A 50 -8.18 -7.98 -5.72
N LEU A 51 -7.72 -6.78 -6.11
CA LEU A 51 -6.35 -6.56 -6.54
C LEU A 51 -5.34 -6.76 -5.41
N GLN A 52 -5.67 -6.36 -4.18
CA GLN A 52 -4.83 -6.62 -3.00
C GLN A 52 -4.68 -8.11 -2.72
N LEU A 53 -5.77 -8.87 -2.80
CA LEU A 53 -5.73 -10.33 -2.61
C LEU A 53 -4.91 -11.01 -3.71
N ASN A 54 -5.08 -10.60 -4.96
CA ASN A 54 -4.31 -11.12 -6.09
C ASN A 54 -2.81 -10.83 -5.92
N ALA A 55 -2.45 -9.60 -5.57
CA ALA A 55 -1.06 -9.22 -5.34
C ALA A 55 -0.42 -10.01 -4.20
N TYR A 56 -1.20 -10.26 -3.13
CA TYR A 56 -0.73 -11.08 -2.01
C TYR A 56 -0.50 -12.55 -2.43
N ALA A 57 -1.40 -13.13 -3.22
CA ALA A 57 -1.23 -14.49 -3.76
C ALA A 57 0.02 -14.59 -4.66
N ILE A 58 0.23 -13.63 -5.56
CA ILE A 58 1.43 -13.55 -6.42
C ILE A 58 2.70 -13.47 -5.56
N TYR A 59 2.69 -12.65 -4.51
CA TYR A 59 3.82 -12.55 -3.58
C TYR A 59 4.12 -13.87 -2.86
N LEU A 60 3.09 -14.55 -2.34
CA LEU A 60 3.27 -15.81 -1.62
C LEU A 60 3.86 -16.89 -2.51
N GLU A 61 3.41 -16.99 -3.75
CA GLU A 61 3.95 -17.94 -4.71
C GLU A 61 5.41 -17.62 -5.06
N ALA A 62 5.72 -16.35 -5.32
CA ALA A 62 7.10 -15.91 -5.53
C ALA A 62 7.99 -16.17 -4.31
N GLN A 63 7.48 -15.94 -3.10
CA GLN A 63 8.17 -16.24 -1.85
C GLN A 63 8.51 -17.73 -1.77
N LYS A 64 7.52 -18.60 -1.98
CA LYS A 64 7.72 -20.06 -1.95
C LYS A 64 8.81 -20.50 -2.94
N ASN A 65 8.83 -19.92 -4.13
CA ASN A 65 9.80 -20.26 -5.17
C ASN A 65 11.22 -19.73 -4.88
N ALA A 66 11.33 -18.59 -4.18
CA ALA A 66 12.63 -18.01 -3.80
C ALA A 66 13.33 -18.74 -2.64
N TRP A 67 12.58 -19.48 -1.81
CA TRP A 67 13.12 -20.20 -0.64
C TRP A 67 14.17 -21.26 -0.99
N GLY A 68 13.85 -22.12 -1.97
CA GLY A 68 14.70 -23.26 -2.33
C GLY A 68 16.11 -22.86 -2.79
N PRO A 69 16.25 -21.93 -3.76
CA PRO A 69 17.55 -21.40 -4.18
C PRO A 69 18.36 -20.79 -3.04
N ALA A 70 17.71 -20.00 -2.17
CA ALA A 70 18.35 -19.31 -1.06
C ALA A 70 18.98 -20.28 -0.05
N VAL A 71 18.20 -21.26 0.43
CA VAL A 71 18.70 -22.29 1.36
C VAL A 71 19.80 -23.12 0.70
N ARG A 72 19.63 -23.48 -0.58
CA ARG A 72 20.62 -24.25 -1.33
C ARG A 72 21.96 -23.52 -1.43
N ARG A 73 21.96 -22.22 -1.76
CA ARG A 73 23.18 -21.41 -1.85
C ARG A 73 23.83 -21.24 -0.49
N TYR A 74 23.03 -20.98 0.55
CA TYR A 74 23.51 -20.85 1.92
C TYR A 74 24.20 -22.13 2.41
N CYS A 75 23.55 -23.30 2.25
CA CYS A 75 24.14 -24.58 2.61
C CYS A 75 25.43 -24.88 1.80
N LYS A 76 25.41 -24.69 0.48
CA LYS A 76 26.60 -24.92 -0.37
C LYS A 76 27.78 -24.02 -0.04
N SER A 77 27.54 -22.84 0.51
CA SER A 77 28.60 -21.88 0.86
C SER A 77 29.24 -22.17 2.21
N ASN A 78 28.59 -22.98 3.05
CA ASN A 78 29.00 -23.20 4.44
C ASN A 78 29.31 -24.66 4.78
N LEU A 79 28.79 -25.60 4.00
CA LEU A 79 29.01 -27.03 4.18
C LEU A 79 30.05 -27.56 3.18
N GLY A 80 30.72 -28.64 3.55
CA GLY A 80 31.62 -29.36 2.65
C GLY A 80 30.89 -30.00 1.46
N LYS A 81 31.66 -30.43 0.46
CA LYS A 81 31.10 -31.13 -0.73
C LYS A 81 30.39 -32.43 -0.39
N THR A 82 30.83 -33.08 0.69
CA THR A 82 30.25 -34.31 1.24
C THR A 82 30.08 -34.08 2.73
N VAL A 83 28.84 -34.20 3.21
CA VAL A 83 28.47 -34.05 4.61
C VAL A 83 27.46 -35.14 4.98
N THR A 84 27.51 -35.58 6.22
CA THR A 84 26.54 -36.48 6.83
C THR A 84 25.29 -35.71 7.26
N VAL A 85 24.20 -36.42 7.54
CA VAL A 85 22.97 -35.82 8.07
C VAL A 85 23.23 -35.12 9.41
N GLU A 86 24.05 -35.73 10.27
CA GLU A 86 24.35 -35.18 11.60
C GLU A 86 25.14 -33.86 11.53
N GLU A 87 26.07 -33.75 10.58
CA GLU A 87 26.80 -32.51 10.32
C GLU A 87 25.88 -31.41 9.81
N VAL A 88 24.87 -31.75 9.00
CA VAL A 88 23.86 -30.78 8.55
C VAL A 88 22.98 -30.32 9.71
N ILE A 89 22.52 -31.23 10.57
CA ILE A 89 21.71 -30.90 11.75
C ILE A 89 22.51 -29.98 12.68
N THR A 90 23.72 -30.38 13.05
CA THR A 90 24.63 -29.58 13.91
C THR A 90 24.91 -28.20 13.29
N PHE A 91 25.08 -28.15 11.96
CA PHE A 91 25.24 -26.89 11.26
C PHE A 91 24.01 -25.98 11.39
N LEU A 92 22.80 -26.52 11.16
CA LEU A 92 21.56 -25.74 11.25
C LEU A 92 21.28 -25.27 12.69
N GLU A 93 21.50 -26.13 13.68
CA GLU A 93 21.41 -25.77 15.11
C GLU A 93 22.35 -24.63 15.48
N GLY A 94 23.58 -24.65 14.95
CA GLY A 94 24.56 -23.59 15.14
C GLY A 94 24.31 -22.32 14.32
N ARG A 95 23.17 -22.22 13.61
CA ARG A 95 22.84 -21.11 12.70
C ARG A 95 21.44 -20.55 12.90
N LEU A 96 20.80 -20.82 14.04
CA LEU A 96 19.47 -20.29 14.36
C LEU A 96 19.40 -18.76 14.21
N ASP A 97 20.41 -18.02 14.69
CA ASP A 97 20.47 -16.56 14.57
C ASP A 97 20.41 -16.08 13.10
N ASP A 98 21.11 -16.77 12.19
CA ASP A 98 21.12 -16.42 10.76
C ASP A 98 19.71 -16.58 10.14
N PHE A 99 18.98 -17.64 10.54
CA PHE A 99 17.61 -17.86 10.08
C PHE A 99 16.62 -16.88 10.72
N ASP A 100 16.76 -16.57 12.01
CA ASP A 100 15.92 -15.60 12.69
C ASP A 100 16.04 -14.20 12.07
N GLU A 101 17.27 -13.74 11.82
CA GLU A 101 17.52 -12.47 11.11
C GLU A 101 16.92 -12.49 9.69
N PHE A 102 17.04 -13.62 8.99
CA PHE A 102 16.46 -13.80 7.67
C PHE A 102 14.93 -13.72 7.68
N PHE A 103 14.25 -14.49 8.55
CA PHE A 103 12.80 -14.46 8.67
C PHE A 103 12.26 -13.09 9.07
N LEU A 104 12.96 -12.41 9.99
CA LEU A 104 12.64 -11.03 10.37
C LEU A 104 12.75 -10.10 9.15
N SER A 105 13.84 -10.19 8.39
CA SER A 105 14.06 -9.39 7.18
C SER A 105 12.99 -9.63 6.11
N VAL A 106 12.62 -10.89 5.88
CA VAL A 106 11.55 -11.26 4.94
C VAL A 106 10.19 -10.71 5.40
N SER A 107 9.91 -10.76 6.70
CA SER A 107 8.67 -10.22 7.29
C SER A 107 8.58 -8.69 7.14
N GLN A 108 9.67 -7.96 7.42
CA GLN A 108 9.72 -6.51 7.25
C GLN A 108 9.61 -6.11 5.78
N SER A 109 10.32 -6.81 4.90
CA SER A 109 10.18 -6.62 3.45
C SER A 109 8.72 -6.78 3.03
N ARG A 110 8.05 -7.87 3.39
CA ARG A 110 6.62 -8.11 3.09
C ARG A 110 5.72 -6.92 3.47
N ARG A 111 5.92 -6.34 4.65
CA ARG A 111 5.14 -5.18 5.11
C ARG A 111 5.38 -3.96 4.23
N SER A 112 6.65 -3.66 3.92
CA SER A 112 7.01 -2.55 3.04
C SER A 112 6.38 -2.72 1.65
N ARG A 113 6.52 -3.91 1.08
CA ARG A 113 6.02 -4.24 -0.26
C ARG A 113 4.51 -4.15 -0.35
N ALA A 114 3.79 -4.63 0.67
CA ALA A 114 2.34 -4.54 0.68
C ALA A 114 1.85 -3.09 0.77
N GLY A 115 2.61 -2.18 1.40
CA GLY A 115 2.34 -0.74 1.39
C GLY A 115 2.42 -0.16 -0.02
N SER A 116 3.57 -0.31 -0.68
CA SER A 116 3.78 0.25 -2.02
C SER A 116 2.83 -0.36 -3.07
N THR A 117 2.56 -1.67 -2.99
CA THR A 117 1.57 -2.31 -3.88
C THR A 117 0.16 -1.75 -3.69
N PHE A 118 -0.22 -1.34 -2.48
CA PHE A 118 -1.51 -0.69 -2.25
C PHE A 118 -1.55 0.72 -2.84
N GLU A 119 -0.47 1.48 -2.72
CA GLU A 119 -0.30 2.78 -3.37
C GLU A 119 -0.43 2.64 -4.90
N ASP A 120 0.27 1.68 -5.51
CA ASP A 120 0.25 1.43 -6.96
C ASP A 120 -1.15 1.03 -7.48
N ILE A 121 -1.89 0.22 -6.73
CA ILE A 121 -3.26 -0.16 -7.08
C ILE A 121 -4.18 1.06 -7.11
N ILE A 122 -4.14 1.91 -6.07
CA ILE A 122 -4.97 3.12 -6.00
C ILE A 122 -4.60 4.07 -7.14
N LYS A 123 -3.29 4.26 -7.36
CA LYS A 123 -2.75 5.08 -8.45
C LYS A 123 -3.28 4.62 -9.81
N GLU A 124 -3.18 3.33 -10.11
CA GLU A 124 -3.65 2.80 -11.40
C GLU A 124 -5.15 3.00 -11.57
N LEU A 125 -5.95 2.73 -10.54
CA LEU A 125 -7.39 2.93 -10.60
C LEU A 125 -7.75 4.40 -10.81
N PHE A 126 -7.07 5.35 -10.16
CA PHE A 126 -7.25 6.77 -10.43
C PHE A 126 -6.85 7.17 -11.85
N LYS A 127 -5.76 6.61 -12.39
CA LYS A 127 -5.36 6.84 -13.79
C LYS A 127 -6.43 6.37 -14.78
N ARG A 128 -6.97 5.16 -14.60
CA ARG A 128 -8.04 4.63 -15.47
C ARG A 128 -9.35 5.41 -15.39
N LEU A 129 -9.55 6.18 -14.32
CA LEU A 129 -10.69 7.09 -14.18
C LEU A 129 -10.45 8.49 -14.74
N ASP A 130 -9.26 8.76 -15.30
CA ASP A 130 -8.79 10.05 -15.80
C ASP A 130 -8.87 11.17 -14.73
N TYR A 131 -8.54 10.84 -13.47
CA TYR A 131 -8.47 11.86 -12.43
C TYR A 131 -7.12 12.61 -12.50
N PRO A 132 -7.13 13.96 -12.41
CA PRO A 132 -5.93 14.78 -12.45
C PRO A 132 -5.23 14.77 -11.09
N PHE A 133 -3.95 14.43 -11.06
CA PHE A 133 -3.13 14.52 -9.86
C PHE A 133 -1.64 14.59 -10.18
N ASP A 134 -0.88 15.21 -9.28
CA ASP A 134 0.56 15.03 -9.19
C ASP A 134 0.90 14.06 -8.06
N GLU A 135 1.88 13.20 -8.29
CA GLU A 135 2.35 12.20 -7.34
C GLU A 135 3.45 12.77 -6.42
N GLN A 136 3.49 12.33 -5.16
CA GLN A 136 4.64 12.47 -4.25
C GLN A 136 5.20 13.90 -4.04
N GLN A 137 4.35 14.92 -4.13
CA GLN A 137 4.73 16.32 -4.00
C GLN A 137 5.08 16.71 -2.56
N ILE A 138 5.99 17.67 -2.37
CA ILE A 138 6.38 18.18 -1.03
C ILE A 138 5.64 19.49 -0.74
N ILE A 139 4.64 19.44 0.14
CA ILE A 139 3.76 20.59 0.49
C ILE A 139 3.66 20.82 2.01
N ASN A 140 4.75 20.58 2.75
CA ASN A 140 4.80 20.36 4.20
C ASN A 140 4.23 18.98 4.57
N GLY A 141 5.03 17.95 4.31
CA GLY A 141 4.57 16.56 4.20
C GLY A 141 4.66 16.09 2.75
N LYS A 142 4.55 14.78 2.57
CA LYS A 142 4.65 14.13 1.26
C LYS A 142 3.40 13.27 1.01
N PRO A 143 2.25 13.89 0.65
CA PRO A 143 1.09 13.12 0.24
C PRO A 143 1.38 12.31 -1.02
N ASP A 144 0.65 11.22 -1.19
CA ASP A 144 0.79 10.36 -2.37
C ASP A 144 0.18 11.03 -3.61
N PHE A 145 -0.97 11.70 -3.45
CA PHE A 145 -1.64 12.41 -4.54
C PHE A 145 -2.07 13.83 -4.13
N LEU A 146 -1.79 14.77 -5.02
CA LEU A 146 -2.25 16.15 -4.93
C LEU A 146 -3.15 16.46 -6.13
N MET A 147 -4.43 16.67 -5.89
CA MET A 147 -5.46 16.82 -6.93
C MET A 147 -5.97 18.28 -6.98
N PRO A 148 -6.03 18.92 -8.17
CA PRO A 148 -5.74 18.38 -9.49
C PRO A 148 -4.25 18.36 -9.86
N GLY A 149 -3.39 18.99 -9.05
CA GLY A 149 -1.95 19.04 -9.27
C GLY A 149 -1.28 20.18 -8.48
N ARG A 150 0.05 20.18 -8.48
CA ARG A 150 0.89 21.11 -7.74
C ARG A 150 0.73 22.55 -8.21
N ALA A 151 0.71 22.77 -9.53
CA ALA A 151 0.58 24.10 -10.09
C ALA A 151 -0.73 24.80 -9.69
N TYR A 152 -1.83 24.05 -9.52
CA TYR A 152 -3.07 24.62 -8.99
C TYR A 152 -3.02 24.78 -7.47
N TYR A 153 -2.43 23.83 -6.75
CA TYR A 153 -2.26 23.92 -5.31
C TYR A 153 -1.51 25.18 -4.87
N ASP A 154 -0.42 25.55 -5.56
CA ASP A 154 0.36 26.75 -5.23
C ASP A 154 -0.45 28.05 -5.41
N ARG A 155 -1.50 28.02 -6.24
CA ARG A 155 -2.38 29.17 -6.50
C ARG A 155 -3.63 29.17 -5.61
N ASN A 156 -4.21 28.00 -5.34
CA ASN A 156 -5.48 27.85 -4.62
C ASN A 156 -5.56 26.53 -3.83
N ALA A 157 -4.64 26.35 -2.88
CA ALA A 157 -4.60 25.18 -2.01
C ALA A 157 -5.93 24.79 -1.33
N PRO A 158 -6.81 25.73 -0.90
CA PRO A 158 -8.10 25.37 -0.29
C PRO A 158 -9.07 24.61 -1.18
N ASP A 159 -8.96 24.72 -2.51
CA ASP A 159 -9.81 24.00 -3.46
C ASP A 159 -9.18 22.68 -3.96
N CYS A 160 -8.00 22.33 -3.44
CA CYS A 160 -7.33 21.08 -3.76
C CYS A 160 -7.72 19.94 -2.82
N ILE A 161 -7.63 18.72 -3.32
CA ILE A 161 -7.75 17.50 -2.52
C ILE A 161 -6.34 16.96 -2.25
N ILE A 162 -6.05 16.74 -0.97
CA ILE A 162 -4.82 16.07 -0.52
C ILE A 162 -5.19 14.63 -0.14
N PHE A 163 -4.67 13.66 -0.89
CA PHE A 163 -5.00 12.25 -0.71
C PHE A 163 -3.72 11.45 -0.45
N THR A 164 -3.72 10.68 0.64
CA THR A 164 -2.62 9.81 1.04
C THR A 164 -3.13 8.38 1.17
N VAL A 165 -2.27 7.41 0.95
CA VAL A 165 -2.56 5.99 0.99
C VAL A 165 -1.71 5.34 2.06
N LYS A 166 -2.33 4.61 2.98
CA LYS A 166 -1.61 3.78 3.95
C LYS A 166 -2.39 2.50 4.19
N ARG A 167 -1.79 1.37 3.81
CA ARG A 167 -2.38 0.04 4.00
C ARG A 167 -2.68 -0.27 5.48
N THR A 168 -1.80 0.15 6.38
CA THR A 168 -1.92 -0.04 7.84
C THR A 168 -1.53 1.25 8.53
N LEU A 169 -2.34 1.77 9.46
CA LEU A 169 -2.15 3.10 10.03
C LEU A 169 -1.27 3.05 11.28
N ARG A 170 -1.70 2.32 12.32
CA ARG A 170 -1.14 2.46 13.68
C ARG A 170 -0.98 3.94 14.07
N GLU A 171 0.18 4.38 14.53
CA GLU A 171 0.51 5.79 14.78
C GLU A 171 0.99 6.57 13.55
N ARG A 172 1.22 5.89 12.41
CA ARG A 172 1.85 6.49 11.21
C ARG A 172 0.97 7.49 10.48
N TRP A 173 -0.34 7.53 10.76
CA TRP A 173 -1.20 8.58 10.23
C TRP A 173 -0.77 9.97 10.71
N ARG A 174 -0.16 10.09 11.90
CA ARG A 174 0.32 11.37 12.44
C ARG A 174 1.37 12.02 11.55
N GLN A 175 2.07 11.23 10.73
CA GLN A 175 3.11 11.71 9.81
C GLN A 175 2.55 12.55 8.65
N ILE A 176 1.25 12.48 8.37
CA ILE A 176 0.63 13.23 7.25
C ILE A 176 0.23 14.65 7.64
N VAL A 177 0.05 14.90 8.94
CA VAL A 177 -0.32 16.20 9.48
C VAL A 177 0.96 16.91 9.90
N THR A 178 1.29 17.99 9.23
CA THR A 178 2.42 18.85 9.60
C THR A 178 1.90 20.23 10.01
N GLU A 179 2.75 21.03 10.66
CA GLU A 179 2.37 22.39 11.07
C GLU A 179 1.91 23.27 9.89
N GLY A 180 2.55 23.12 8.73
CA GLY A 180 2.21 23.88 7.51
C GLY A 180 0.93 23.42 6.81
N THR A 181 0.41 22.22 7.13
CA THR A 181 -0.87 21.71 6.63
C THR A 181 -1.99 21.71 7.67
N ARG A 182 -1.67 22.13 8.90
CA ARG A 182 -2.59 22.24 10.04
C ARG A 182 -3.73 23.19 9.67
N GLY A 183 -4.89 22.60 9.38
CA GLY A 183 -6.09 23.33 8.95
C GLY A 183 -6.66 22.89 7.61
N ARG A 184 -5.93 22.11 6.81
CA ARG A 184 -6.44 21.50 5.58
C ARG A 184 -7.08 20.15 5.86
N GLY A 185 -8.07 19.77 5.05
CA GLY A 185 -8.66 18.44 5.08
C GLY A 185 -7.77 17.43 4.34
N PHE A 186 -7.63 16.24 4.90
CA PHE A 186 -6.89 15.13 4.30
C PHE A 186 -7.80 13.94 4.08
N PHE A 187 -7.63 13.28 2.94
CA PHE A 187 -8.20 11.95 2.70
C PHE A 187 -7.08 10.92 2.84
N LEU A 188 -7.33 9.90 3.65
CA LEU A 188 -6.38 8.83 3.95
C LEU A 188 -6.98 7.48 3.58
N ALA A 189 -6.60 6.96 2.43
CA ALA A 189 -7.01 5.63 2.00
C ALA A 189 -6.38 4.54 2.88
N THR A 190 -7.19 3.60 3.35
CA THR A 190 -6.72 2.48 4.15
C THR A 190 -7.58 1.22 3.99
N ILE A 191 -6.98 0.08 4.32
CA ILE A 191 -7.67 -1.21 4.52
C ILE A 191 -7.40 -1.76 5.93
N ASP A 192 -7.03 -0.89 6.88
CA ASP A 192 -6.70 -1.29 8.24
C ASP A 192 -7.98 -1.54 9.05
N GLU A 193 -8.17 -2.78 9.51
CA GLU A 193 -9.31 -3.16 10.36
C GLU A 193 -9.07 -2.84 11.85
N LYS A 194 -7.89 -2.31 12.21
CA LYS A 194 -7.42 -2.19 13.61
C LYS A 194 -7.34 -0.76 14.13
N VAL A 195 -7.93 0.21 13.43
CA VAL A 195 -7.99 1.59 13.93
C VAL A 195 -8.99 1.63 15.08
N SER A 196 -8.58 2.14 16.24
CA SER A 196 -9.46 2.27 17.42
C SER A 196 -10.42 3.45 17.29
N GLU A 197 -11.52 3.45 18.05
CA GLU A 197 -12.43 4.61 18.18
C GLU A 197 -11.69 5.89 18.53
N ASN A 198 -10.82 5.85 19.55
CA ASN A 198 -9.98 6.99 19.92
C ASN A 198 -9.08 7.44 18.77
N GLY A 199 -8.55 6.50 17.97
CA GLY A 199 -7.75 6.83 16.79
C GLY A 199 -8.56 7.54 15.71
N LEU A 200 -9.83 7.16 15.51
CA LEU A 200 -10.74 7.85 14.58
C LEU A 200 -11.08 9.25 15.06
N GLU A 201 -11.33 9.43 16.35
CA GLU A 201 -11.61 10.74 16.94
C GLU A 201 -10.39 11.66 16.86
N ASP A 202 -9.19 11.13 17.16
CA ASP A 202 -7.93 11.84 16.95
C ASP A 202 -7.75 12.29 15.49
N MET A 203 -8.05 11.41 14.53
CA MET A 203 -8.01 11.73 13.10
C MET A 203 -9.03 12.80 12.72
N LYS A 204 -10.25 12.73 13.26
CA LYS A 204 -11.31 13.72 13.06
C LYS A 204 -10.87 15.10 13.56
N ASN A 205 -10.31 15.16 14.76
CA ASN A 205 -9.75 16.38 15.34
C ASN A 205 -8.60 16.98 14.53
N ASN A 206 -7.93 16.16 13.72
CA ASN A 206 -6.89 16.58 12.78
C ASN A 206 -7.39 16.75 11.33
N ARG A 207 -8.72 16.77 11.10
CA ARG A 207 -9.35 16.93 9.77
C ARG A 207 -8.96 15.85 8.77
N ILE A 208 -8.76 14.63 9.25
CA ILE A 208 -8.48 13.45 8.42
C ILE A 208 -9.77 12.65 8.24
N TYR A 209 -10.14 12.44 6.99
CA TYR A 209 -11.17 11.49 6.56
C TYR A 209 -10.50 10.19 6.14
N LEU A 210 -10.85 9.09 6.80
CA LEU A 210 -10.47 7.76 6.32
C LEU A 210 -11.34 7.37 5.13
N VAL A 211 -10.70 6.93 4.07
CA VAL A 211 -11.35 6.40 2.87
C VAL A 211 -11.02 4.91 2.79
N MET A 212 -12.03 4.05 2.70
CA MET A 212 -11.80 2.59 2.75
C MET A 212 -12.84 1.82 1.92
N PRO A 213 -12.65 0.51 1.70
CA PRO A 213 -13.67 -0.30 1.06
C PRO A 213 -15.00 -0.27 1.83
N ALA A 214 -16.12 -0.16 1.11
CA ALA A 214 -17.45 -0.15 1.72
C ALA A 214 -17.74 -1.38 2.58
N ALA A 215 -17.23 -2.55 2.17
CA ALA A 215 -17.32 -3.80 2.93
C ALA A 215 -16.59 -3.69 4.28
N LEU A 216 -15.38 -3.10 4.29
CA LEU A 216 -14.61 -2.88 5.51
C LEU A 216 -15.30 -1.90 6.47
N LYS A 217 -15.75 -0.74 5.96
CA LYS A 217 -16.56 0.23 6.74
C LYS A 217 -17.77 -0.46 7.38
N SER A 218 -18.40 -1.37 6.65
CA SER A 218 -19.58 -2.12 7.10
C SER A 218 -19.28 -3.32 8.01
N LYS A 219 -18.04 -3.81 8.04
CA LYS A 219 -17.64 -4.95 8.86
C LYS A 219 -17.35 -4.53 10.30
N VAL A 220 -16.81 -3.32 10.49
CA VAL A 220 -16.33 -2.84 11.79
C VAL A 220 -17.35 -1.87 12.41
N ALA A 221 -17.86 -2.20 13.60
CA ALA A 221 -19.01 -1.51 14.19
C ALA A 221 -18.77 -0.01 14.42
N HIS A 222 -17.59 0.37 14.90
CA HIS A 222 -17.25 1.77 15.13
C HIS A 222 -16.92 2.54 13.86
N TYR A 223 -16.51 1.87 12.78
CA TYR A 223 -16.31 2.53 11.47
C TYR A 223 -17.62 3.02 10.88
N LYS A 224 -18.73 2.28 11.10
CA LYS A 224 -20.07 2.71 10.65
C LYS A 224 -20.55 4.00 11.30
N LYS A 225 -20.17 4.22 12.57
CA LYS A 225 -20.65 5.33 13.39
C LYS A 225 -19.79 6.58 13.24
N ALA A 226 -18.54 6.41 12.82
CA ALA A 226 -17.59 7.51 12.71
C ALA A 226 -17.86 8.35 11.46
N GLU A 227 -18.11 9.65 11.66
CA GLU A 227 -18.42 10.61 10.58
C GLU A 227 -17.24 10.83 9.62
N ASN A 228 -16.01 10.68 10.12
CA ASN A 228 -14.79 10.82 9.32
C ASN A 228 -14.32 9.50 8.69
N VAL A 229 -15.18 8.49 8.61
CA VAL A 229 -14.91 7.23 7.91
C VAL A 229 -15.89 7.07 6.76
N ILE A 230 -15.39 7.11 5.54
CA ILE A 230 -16.19 7.08 4.30
C ILE A 230 -15.73 5.96 3.38
N ALA A 231 -16.65 5.47 2.54
CA ALA A 231 -16.29 4.53 1.49
C ALA A 231 -15.58 5.26 0.35
N PHE A 232 -14.87 4.53 -0.52
CA PHE A 232 -14.33 5.11 -1.76
C PHE A 232 -15.44 5.73 -2.63
N GLU A 233 -16.59 5.07 -2.70
CA GLU A 233 -17.74 5.56 -3.46
C GLU A 233 -18.27 6.90 -2.91
N ASP A 234 -18.42 7.00 -1.58
CA ASP A 234 -18.79 8.24 -0.88
C ASP A 234 -17.76 9.35 -1.16
N PHE A 235 -16.45 9.03 -1.10
CA PHE A 235 -15.38 9.98 -1.41
C PHE A 235 -15.53 10.58 -2.82
N PHE A 236 -15.84 9.74 -3.81
CA PHE A 236 -16.04 10.23 -5.16
C PHE A 236 -17.27 11.11 -5.29
N GLU A 237 -18.40 10.67 -4.75
CA GLU A 237 -19.68 11.38 -4.89
C GLU A 237 -19.69 12.73 -4.16
N ASP A 238 -19.20 12.75 -2.93
CA ASP A 238 -19.35 13.92 -2.05
C ASP A 238 -18.18 14.91 -2.15
N TYR A 239 -17.01 14.46 -2.61
CA TYR A 239 -15.79 15.28 -2.58
C TYR A 239 -15.12 15.41 -3.95
N LEU A 240 -14.72 14.31 -4.57
CA LEU A 240 -13.91 14.37 -5.79
C LEU A 240 -14.71 14.83 -7.02
N ASP A 241 -15.89 14.27 -7.28
CA ASP A 241 -16.69 14.64 -8.43
C ASP A 241 -17.19 16.11 -8.36
N PRO A 242 -17.62 16.65 -7.20
CA PRO A 242 -17.86 18.08 -7.03
C PRO A 242 -16.62 18.93 -7.30
N ALA A 243 -15.43 18.50 -6.84
CA ALA A 243 -14.18 19.21 -7.11
C ALA A 243 -13.84 19.23 -8.61
N MET A 244 -13.98 18.08 -9.29
CA MET A 244 -13.82 17.98 -10.75
C MET A 244 -14.72 18.93 -11.51
N LYS A 245 -15.99 19.09 -11.10
CA LYS A 245 -16.91 20.06 -11.70
C LYS A 245 -16.41 21.51 -11.54
N ARG A 246 -15.91 21.87 -10.35
CA ARG A 246 -15.35 23.21 -10.09
C ARG A 246 -14.10 23.46 -10.91
N TRP A 247 -13.16 22.52 -10.94
CA TRP A 247 -11.91 22.64 -11.70
C TRP A 247 -12.16 22.75 -13.21
N LYS A 248 -13.10 21.98 -13.76
CA LYS A 248 -13.52 22.10 -15.17
C LYS A 248 -14.12 23.47 -15.48
N LYS A 249 -15.03 23.95 -14.63
CA LYS A 249 -15.65 25.29 -14.79
C LYS A 249 -14.60 26.41 -14.76
N ALA A 250 -13.54 26.22 -13.98
CA ALA A 250 -12.42 27.16 -13.87
C ALA A 250 -11.34 26.99 -14.96
N GLY A 251 -11.48 26.04 -15.89
CA GLY A 251 -10.51 25.79 -16.96
C GLY A 251 -9.16 25.24 -16.46
N ILE A 252 -9.15 24.57 -15.31
CA ILE A 252 -7.94 23.98 -14.72
C ILE A 252 -7.66 22.59 -15.29
N VAL A 253 -8.74 21.83 -15.59
CA VAL A 253 -8.73 20.46 -16.13
C VAL A 253 -9.84 20.27 -17.16
#